data_AF-A0A6S6T606-F1
#
_entry.id   AF-A0A6S6T606-F1
#
_cell.length_a   1.000
_cell.length_b   1.000
_cell.length_c   1.000
_cell.angle_alpha   90.00
_cell.angle_beta   90.00
_cell.angle_gamma   90.00
#
_symmetry.space_group_name_H-M   'P 1'
#
loop_
_entity.id
_entity.type
_entity.pdbx_description
1 polymer ?
#
loop_
_entity_poly.entity_id
_entity_poly.type
_entity_poly.pdbx_seq_one_letter_code
_entity_poly.pdbx_strand_id
1 'polypeptide(L)'
;MGVKVTQLEESSFELYYYESAIKEVYVNGYLRLIEDSNNNTISLEYEVVKKSHEENNSKKDEKLLLKKIENSSKASWEFVYNEEGFIKSMMNHAKRTWTFHYTKEHYLSYITLNKTLEESYLKRK
;
A
#
# COMPACT_ATOMS: atom_id res chain seq x y z
N MET A 1 -10.23 -13.19 24.48
CA MET A 1 -11.10 -12.94 23.31
C MET A 1 -10.36 -13.45 22.08
N GLY A 2 -11.07 -14.08 21.14
CA GLY A 2 -10.50 -14.98 20.13
C GLY A 2 -10.49 -14.39 18.71
N VAL A 3 -9.51 -14.83 17.94
CA VAL A 3 -9.39 -14.57 16.51
C VAL A 3 -10.27 -15.57 15.75
N LYS A 4 -11.14 -15.09 14.86
CA LYS A 4 -11.79 -15.94 13.86
C LYS A 4 -11.23 -15.60 12.48
N VAL A 5 -10.29 -16.41 12.02
CA VAL A 5 -9.84 -16.39 10.62
C VAL A 5 -10.97 -16.95 9.78
N THR A 6 -11.60 -16.12 8.95
CA THR A 6 -12.57 -16.59 7.97
C THR A 6 -11.97 -16.39 6.59
N GLN A 7 -11.52 -17.49 5.98
CA GLN A 7 -11.02 -17.49 4.62
C GLN A 7 -12.20 -17.24 3.68
N LEU A 8 -12.20 -16.10 2.97
CA LEU A 8 -13.25 -15.75 2.02
C LEU A 8 -13.02 -16.47 0.68
N GLU A 9 -11.79 -16.45 0.15
CA GLU A 9 -11.31 -17.24 -1.00
C GLU A 9 -9.77 -17.39 -0.93
N GLU A 10 -9.18 -18.36 -1.66
CA GLU A 10 -7.74 -18.68 -1.68
C GLU A 10 -6.81 -17.49 -2.00
N SER A 11 -7.34 -16.40 -2.54
CA SER A 11 -6.57 -15.26 -3.03
C SER A 11 -6.78 -13.95 -2.29
N SER A 12 -7.66 -13.84 -1.30
CA SER A 12 -8.12 -12.53 -0.81
C SER A 12 -8.03 -12.44 0.70
N PHE A 13 -7.40 -11.38 1.22
CA PHE A 13 -7.45 -11.02 2.63
C PHE A 13 -7.94 -9.57 2.74
N GLU A 14 -8.88 -9.32 3.64
CA GLU A 14 -9.28 -7.98 4.04
C GLU A 14 -8.64 -7.69 5.41
N LEU A 15 -7.97 -6.55 5.53
CA LEU A 15 -7.49 -6.02 6.80
C LEU A 15 -8.70 -5.45 7.55
N TYR A 16 -9.38 -6.27 8.34
CA TYR A 16 -10.42 -5.79 9.25
C TYR A 16 -9.77 -5.21 10.50
N TYR A 17 -10.08 -3.94 10.77
CA TYR A 17 -9.80 -3.26 12.03
C TYR A 17 -10.93 -3.55 13.00
N TYR A 18 -10.62 -3.99 14.23
CA TYR A 18 -11.57 -3.96 15.34
C TYR A 18 -10.91 -3.31 16.56
N GLU A 19 -11.61 -2.31 17.09
CA GLU A 19 -11.55 -1.73 18.45
C GLU A 19 -10.51 -2.38 19.38
N SER A 20 -9.37 -1.80 19.75
CA SER A 20 -8.89 -0.42 19.76
C SER A 20 -7.36 -0.50 19.74
N ALA A 21 -6.68 0.29 18.91
CA ALA A 21 -5.24 0.45 19.04
C ALA A 21 -4.91 0.80 20.50
N ILE A 22 -4.06 0.01 21.15
CA ILE A 22 -3.61 0.32 22.52
C ILE A 22 -2.47 1.34 22.49
N LYS A 23 -1.80 1.46 21.34
CA LYS A 23 -0.70 2.38 21.12
C LYS A 23 -0.60 2.78 19.66
N GLU A 24 -0.40 4.06 19.45
CA GLU A 24 -0.08 4.65 18.16
C GLU A 24 1.21 5.46 18.30
N VAL A 25 2.12 5.33 17.33
CA VAL A 25 3.37 6.09 17.30
C VAL A 25 3.36 7.00 16.10
N TYR A 26 3.54 8.30 16.35
CA TYR A 26 3.63 9.33 15.31
C TYR A 26 5.04 9.91 15.25
N VAL A 27 5.55 10.16 14.04
CA VAL A 27 6.83 10.83 13.79
C VAL A 27 6.58 11.98 12.83
N ASN A 28 6.92 13.21 13.26
CA ASN A 28 6.67 14.44 12.50
C ASN A 28 5.20 14.61 12.05
N GLY A 29 4.25 14.14 12.87
CA GLY A 29 2.81 14.17 12.56
C GLY A 29 2.30 13.01 11.69
N TYR A 30 3.16 12.07 11.26
CA TYR A 30 2.77 10.91 10.46
C TYR A 30 2.70 9.65 11.31
N LEU A 31 1.61 8.90 11.22
CA LEU A 31 1.43 7.62 11.90
C LEU A 31 2.46 6.60 11.39
N ARG A 32 3.21 5.95 12.27
CA ARG A 32 4.28 4.99 11.93
C ARG A 32 4.02 3.58 12.44
N LEU A 33 3.32 3.46 13.55
CA LEU A 33 3.06 2.18 14.19
C LEU A 33 1.70 2.21 14.86
N ILE A 34 0.93 1.16 14.69
CA ILE A 34 -0.22 0.80 15.49
C ILE A 34 0.12 -0.52 16.18
N GLU A 35 -0.23 -0.64 17.46
CA GLU A 35 -0.14 -1.88 18.22
C GLU A 35 -1.49 -2.18 18.89
N ASP A 36 -1.95 -3.42 18.82
CA ASP A 36 -3.19 -3.89 19.46
C ASP A 36 -2.92 -4.62 20.80
N SER A 37 -3.98 -4.97 21.52
CA SER A 37 -3.90 -5.66 22.81
C SER A 37 -3.34 -7.09 22.74
N ASN A 38 -3.16 -7.64 21.55
CA ASN A 38 -2.56 -8.94 21.30
C ASN A 38 -1.10 -8.82 20.82
N ASN A 39 -0.49 -7.63 20.93
CA ASN A 39 0.83 -7.29 20.41
C ASN A 39 0.95 -7.44 18.87
N ASN A 40 -0.17 -7.45 18.14
CA ASN A 40 -0.11 -7.32 16.69
C ASN A 40 0.26 -5.88 16.35
N THR A 41 1.09 -5.73 15.33
CA THR A 41 1.55 -4.42 14.88
C THR A 41 1.19 -4.18 13.43
N ILE A 42 0.98 -2.91 13.10
CA ILE A 42 0.96 -2.40 11.72
C ILE A 42 1.99 -1.28 11.66
N SER A 43 3.03 -1.44 10.85
CA SER A 43 4.02 -0.39 10.57
C SER A 43 3.68 0.32 9.26
N LEU A 44 3.94 1.62 9.24
CA LEU A 44 3.76 2.49 8.08
C LEU A 44 5.08 3.20 7.77
N GLU A 45 5.58 2.98 6.55
CA GLU A 45 6.77 3.64 6.02
C GLU A 45 6.36 4.68 4.98
N TYR A 46 7.09 5.79 4.94
CA TYR A 46 6.82 6.92 4.05
C TYR A 46 8.10 7.29 3.32
N GLU A 47 7.96 7.75 2.08
CA GLU A 47 9.04 8.28 1.27
C GLU A 47 8.81 9.75 0.93
N VAL A 48 9.90 10.48 0.74
CA VAL A 48 9.85 11.88 0.30
C VAL A 48 9.87 11.89 -1.22
N VAL A 49 8.81 12.40 -1.83
CA VAL A 49 8.76 12.65 -3.27
C VAL A 49 8.91 14.15 -3.51
N LYS A 50 9.93 14.49 -4.31
CA LYS A 50 10.18 15.88 -4.74
C LYS A 50 9.36 16.12 -5.99
N LYS A 51 8.47 17.12 -5.98
CA LYS A 51 7.87 17.61 -7.22
C LYS A 51 8.95 18.26 -8.08
N SER A 52 9.15 17.75 -9.29
CA SER A 52 9.96 18.39 -10.32
C SER A 52 9.05 19.21 -11.23
N HIS A 53 8.95 20.52 -10.97
CA HIS A 53 8.58 21.63 -11.88
C HIS A 53 8.34 22.83 -10.97
N GLU A 54 8.87 24.04 -11.18
CA GLU A 54 9.91 24.62 -12.01
C GLU A 54 10.12 26.00 -11.37
N GLU A 55 11.35 26.52 -11.40
CA GLU A 55 11.70 27.94 -11.27
C GLU A 55 10.81 28.83 -10.39
N ASN A 56 11.09 28.88 -9.09
CA ASN A 56 11.28 30.12 -8.32
C ASN A 56 11.52 29.78 -6.85
N ASN A 57 12.45 30.52 -6.23
CA ASN A 57 12.89 30.39 -4.85
C ASN A 57 11.75 30.43 -3.80
N SER A 58 11.05 29.33 -3.60
CA SER A 58 10.24 29.07 -2.42
C SER A 58 10.40 27.60 -2.02
N LYS A 59 10.49 27.39 -0.70
CA LYS A 59 10.80 26.13 -0.02
C LYS A 59 10.25 24.91 -0.77
N LYS A 60 11.11 23.94 -1.06
CA LYS A 60 10.74 22.61 -1.57
C LYS A 60 9.52 22.09 -0.79
N ASP A 61 8.38 21.97 -1.47
CA ASP A 61 7.24 21.23 -0.96
C ASP A 61 7.57 19.74 -1.02
N GLU A 62 8.36 19.29 -0.04
CA GLU A 62 8.64 17.87 0.17
C GLU A 62 7.34 17.21 0.66
N LYS A 63 6.73 16.40 -0.20
CA LYS A 63 5.55 15.62 0.16
C LYS A 63 5.98 14.24 0.64
N LEU A 64 5.57 13.89 1.86
CA LEU A 64 5.69 12.52 2.36
C LEU A 64 4.52 11.68 1.82
N LEU A 65 4.84 10.62 1.11
CA LEU A 65 3.89 9.67 0.54
C LEU A 65 4.06 8.30 1.20
N LEU A 66 2.97 7.57 1.37
CA LEU A 66 2.97 6.27 2.03
C LEU A 66 3.65 5.24 1.13
N LYS A 67 4.81 4.73 1.54
CA LYS A 67 5.60 3.76 0.78
C LYS A 67 5.21 2.33 1.08
N LYS A 68 4.94 2.01 2.34
CA LYS A 68 4.67 0.64 2.77
C LYS A 68 3.75 0.59 3.98
N ILE A 69 2.87 -0.41 4.01
CA ILE A 69 2.15 -0.86 5.19
C ILE A 69 2.56 -2.32 5.42
N GLU A 70 2.95 -2.71 6.62
CA GLU A 70 3.29 -4.10 6.96
C GLU A 70 2.71 -4.47 8.32
N ASN A 71 2.11 -5.66 8.43
CA ASN A 71 1.67 -6.17 9.73
C ASN A 71 2.72 -7.09 10.39
N SER A 72 2.49 -7.43 11.66
CA SER A 72 3.34 -8.37 12.43
C SER A 72 3.51 -9.74 11.76
N SER A 73 2.57 -10.15 10.90
CA SER A 73 2.61 -11.40 10.12
C SER A 73 3.37 -11.27 8.79
N LYS A 74 4.05 -10.13 8.54
CA LYS A 74 4.76 -9.82 7.29
C LYS A 74 3.87 -9.67 6.05
N ALA A 75 2.55 -9.62 6.22
CA ALA A 75 1.66 -9.21 5.14
C ALA A 75 1.83 -7.70 4.93
N SER A 76 2.23 -7.32 3.73
CA SER A 76 2.50 -5.95 3.35
C SER A 76 1.74 -5.48 2.12
N TRP A 77 1.68 -4.16 2.00
CA TRP A 77 1.39 -3.41 0.79
C TRP A 77 2.53 -2.42 0.54
N GLU A 78 3.04 -2.37 -0.68
CA GLU A 78 4.07 -1.44 -1.12
C GLU A 78 3.50 -0.55 -2.23
N PHE A 79 3.86 0.73 -2.21
CA PHE A 79 3.36 1.75 -3.12
C PHE A 79 4.54 2.45 -3.79
N VAL A 80 4.38 2.74 -5.08
CA VAL A 80 5.35 3.49 -5.88
C VAL A 80 4.61 4.63 -6.54
N TYR A 81 5.20 5.82 -6.52
CA TYR A 81 4.62 7.02 -7.10
C TYR A 81 5.37 7.47 -8.36
N ASN A 82 4.69 8.21 -9.23
CA ASN A 82 5.33 8.94 -10.33
C ASN A 82 5.88 10.29 -9.82
N GLU A 83 6.59 11.02 -10.69
CA GLU A 83 7.24 12.31 -10.34
C GLU A 83 6.24 13.41 -9.94
N GLU A 84 4.98 13.28 -10.38
CA GLU A 84 3.88 14.18 -10.03
C GLU A 84 3.24 13.83 -8.68
N GLY A 85 3.58 12.67 -8.10
CA GLY A 85 3.07 12.18 -6.82
C GLY A 85 1.78 11.36 -6.90
N PHE A 86 1.38 10.89 -8.09
CA PHE A 86 0.31 9.91 -8.28
C PHE A 86 0.84 8.47 -8.10
N ILE A 87 0.00 7.56 -7.62
CA ILE A 87 0.39 6.15 -7.46
C ILE A 87 0.64 5.56 -8.85
N LYS A 88 1.87 5.14 -9.12
CA LYS A 88 2.26 4.41 -10.33
C LYS A 88 1.94 2.93 -10.22
N SER A 89 2.22 2.32 -9.07
CA SER A 89 1.90 0.92 -8.81
C SER A 89 1.73 0.64 -7.32
N MET A 90 0.94 -0.39 -7.01
CA MET A 90 0.89 -0.98 -5.68
C MET A 90 1.13 -2.49 -5.77
N MET A 91 1.80 -3.06 -4.78
CA MET A 91 2.09 -4.48 -4.70
C MET A 91 1.68 -5.01 -3.33
N ASN A 92 1.01 -6.16 -3.28
CA ASN A 92 0.71 -6.82 -2.02
C ASN A 92 1.76 -7.88 -1.66
N HIS A 93 1.65 -8.45 -0.46
CA HIS A 93 2.52 -9.52 0.02
C HIS A 93 2.56 -10.77 -0.87
N ALA A 94 1.47 -11.02 -1.62
CA ALA A 94 1.37 -12.13 -2.57
C ALA A 94 2.00 -11.79 -3.94
N LYS A 95 2.77 -10.69 -4.02
CA LYS A 95 3.44 -10.18 -5.23
C LYS A 95 2.48 -9.89 -6.38
N ARG A 96 1.21 -9.62 -6.08
CA ARG A 96 0.28 -9.10 -7.08
C ARG A 96 0.51 -7.62 -7.21
N THR A 97 0.70 -7.16 -8.43
CA THR A 97 0.99 -5.76 -8.72
C THR A 97 -0.15 -5.16 -9.53
N TRP A 98 -0.69 -4.05 -9.03
CA TRP A 98 -1.58 -3.19 -9.79
C TRP A 98 -0.77 -2.01 -10.32
N THR A 99 -0.90 -1.72 -11.60
CA THR A 99 -0.29 -0.57 -12.25
C THR A 99 -1.39 0.39 -12.68
N PHE A 100 -1.22 1.67 -12.37
CA PHE A 100 -2.20 2.71 -12.63
C PHE A 100 -1.74 3.57 -13.79
N HIS A 101 -2.63 3.78 -14.75
CA HIS A 101 -2.37 4.55 -15.95
C HIS A 101 -3.25 5.78 -15.96
N TYR A 102 -2.66 6.94 -16.23
CA TYR A 102 -3.34 8.23 -16.23
C TYR A 102 -3.38 8.81 -17.64
N THR A 103 -4.40 9.62 -17.93
CA THR A 103 -4.44 10.44 -19.13
C THR A 103 -3.43 11.59 -19.02
N LYS A 104 -3.23 12.34 -20.11
CA LYS A 104 -2.35 13.51 -20.10
C LYS A 104 -2.85 14.62 -19.17
N GLU A 105 -4.15 14.66 -18.92
CA GLU A 105 -4.82 15.57 -17.98
C GLU A 105 -4.85 15.02 -16.54
N HIS A 106 -4.08 13.96 -16.26
CA HIS A 106 -3.94 13.31 -14.94
C HIS A 106 -5.21 12.63 -14.40
N TYR A 107 -6.17 12.30 -15.26
CA TYR A 107 -7.29 11.43 -14.87
C TYR A 107 -6.86 9.96 -14.87
N LEU A 108 -7.28 9.18 -13.87
CA LEU A 108 -7.08 7.74 -13.91
C LEU A 108 -7.83 7.16 -15.13
N SER A 109 -7.08 6.52 -16.02
CA SER A 109 -7.57 5.95 -17.27
C SER A 109 -7.92 4.47 -17.08
N TYR A 110 -6.96 3.66 -16.64
CA TYR A 110 -7.17 2.24 -16.35
C TYR A 110 -6.16 1.68 -15.36
N ILE A 111 -6.48 0.51 -14.80
CA ILE A 111 -5.62 -0.24 -13.88
C ILE A 111 -5.35 -1.61 -14.49
N THR A 112 -4.08 -2.02 -14.53
CA THR A 112 -3.71 -3.40 -14.93
C THR A 112 -3.27 -4.21 -13.73
N LEU A 113 -3.70 -5.46 -13.64
CA LEU A 113 -3.22 -6.42 -12.67
C LEU A 113 -2.17 -7.33 -13.33
N ASN A 114 -0.90 -7.20 -12.93
CA ASN A 114 0.17 -8.08 -13.39
C ASN A 114 0.09 -9.42 -12.66
N LYS A 115 -0.79 -10.27 -13.17
CA LYS A 115 -0.54 -11.71 -13.18
C LYS A 115 -0.91 -12.17 -14.58
N THR A 116 0.07 -12.73 -15.31
CA THR A 116 -0.24 -13.72 -16.33
C THR A 116 -1.09 -14.78 -15.63
N LEU A 117 -2.39 -14.82 -15.92
CA LEU A 117 -3.30 -15.82 -15.37
C LEU A 117 -3.16 -17.12 -16.16
N GLU A 118 -1.93 -17.60 -16.33
CA GLU A 118 -1.57 -18.92 -16.88
C GLU A 118 -0.43 -19.41 -15.97
N GLU A 119 -0.53 -20.48 -15.18
CA GLU A 119 -0.84 -21.85 -15.57
C GLU A 119 -1.54 -22.63 -14.43
N SER A 120 -2.87 -22.66 -14.36
CA SER A 120 -3.54 -23.70 -13.53
C SER A 120 -4.85 -24.26 -14.08
N TYR A 121 -5.33 -23.81 -15.25
CA TYR A 121 -6.57 -24.34 -15.85
C TYR A 121 -6.39 -25.03 -17.22
N LEU A 122 -5.15 -25.20 -17.71
CA LEU A 122 -4.86 -25.99 -18.91
C LEU A 122 -3.79 -27.05 -18.64
N LYS A 123 -4.12 -28.06 -17.82
CA LYS A 123 -3.53 -29.42 -17.92
C LYS A 123 -4.33 -30.42 -17.08
N ARG A 124 -5.51 -30.77 -17.58
CA ARG A 124 -5.98 -32.16 -17.54
C ARG A 124 -6.46 -32.49 -18.96
N LYS A 125 -5.53 -33.04 -19.76
CA LYS A 125 -5.88 -33.93 -20.86
C LYS A 125 -6.28 -35.27 -20.24
#